data_AF-A0A7Y3ENZ3-F1
#
_entry.id   AF-A0A7Y3ENZ3-F1
#
_cell.length_a   1.000
_cell.length_b   1.000
_cell.length_c   1.000
_cell.angle_alpha   90.00
_cell.angle_beta   90.00
_cell.angle_gamma   90.00
#
_symmetry.space_group_name_H-M   'P 1'
#
loop_
_entity.id
_entity.type
_entity.pdbx_description
1 polymer ?
#
loop_
_entity_poly.entity_id
_entity_poly.type
_entity_poly.pdbx_seq_one_letter_code
_entity_poly.pdbx_strand_id
1 'polypeptide(L)'
;MKHKNTNIMIAKNYLKYSIMAIAMILFLGCSTESTNEDLNLTTSRANNGYQFNASLKGANEVPAVLSKGAGQAIVRIKKSEDEIRYKLITANIEDVLFAHFHMAPAGSNGGVVATLYFNDNPQPSGPANGVLAEGVITASDVSGALAGDLDSLIDAIRNGMIYVNVHTAAVPSGELRGQL
;
A
#
# COMPACT_ATOMS: atom_id res chain seq x y z
N MET A 1 -46.97 12.32 -49.39
CA MET A 1 -47.14 13.69 -48.88
C MET A 1 -45.75 14.28 -48.62
N LYS A 2 -45.37 15.26 -49.47
CA LYS A 2 -44.32 16.30 -49.37
C LYS A 2 -42.90 15.97 -48.81
N HIS A 3 -41.97 15.92 -49.77
CA HIS A 3 -40.56 16.33 -49.72
C HIS A 3 -40.30 17.63 -48.93
N LYS A 4 -39.14 17.72 -48.27
CA LYS A 4 -38.31 18.95 -48.22
C LYS A 4 -36.81 18.63 -48.19
N ASN A 5 -36.13 18.97 -49.28
CA ASN A 5 -34.70 19.34 -49.30
C ASN A 5 -34.57 20.80 -48.80
N THR A 6 -33.40 21.19 -48.27
CA THR A 6 -32.39 22.06 -48.92
C THR A 6 -31.47 22.71 -47.86
N ASN A 7 -30.15 22.51 -48.00
CA ASN A 7 -29.09 23.28 -47.36
C ASN A 7 -28.89 24.63 -48.06
N ILE A 8 -28.75 25.76 -47.36
CA ILE A 8 -28.08 26.98 -47.87
C ILE A 8 -27.35 27.70 -46.72
N MET A 9 -26.00 27.77 -46.82
CA MET A 9 -25.11 28.69 -46.09
C MET A 9 -25.22 30.11 -46.67
N ILE A 10 -25.27 31.17 -45.85
CA ILE A 10 -24.86 32.54 -46.26
C ILE A 10 -24.16 33.32 -45.10
N ALA A 11 -22.92 33.70 -45.40
CA ALA A 11 -22.14 34.91 -45.07
C ALA A 11 -21.84 35.40 -43.62
N LYS A 12 -20.57 35.18 -43.24
CA LYS A 12 -19.56 36.13 -42.75
C LYS A 12 -19.99 37.60 -42.53
N ASN A 13 -19.68 38.14 -41.34
CA ASN A 13 -19.38 39.56 -41.15
C ASN A 13 -18.09 39.75 -40.34
N TYR A 14 -17.11 40.41 -40.98
CA TYR A 14 -15.85 40.92 -40.43
C TYR A 14 -15.99 42.44 -40.26
N LEU A 15 -15.62 43.01 -39.10
CA LEU A 15 -14.98 44.35 -38.96
C LEU A 15 -14.68 44.62 -37.47
N LYS A 16 -13.42 44.52 -37.02
CA LYS A 16 -12.41 45.60 -36.86
C LYS A 16 -12.81 46.72 -35.89
N TYR A 17 -12.09 46.85 -34.76
CA TYR A 17 -11.51 48.08 -34.16
C TYR A 17 -10.63 47.61 -32.97
N SER A 18 -9.31 47.46 -33.10
CA SER A 18 -8.24 48.49 -33.11
C SER A 18 -7.96 49.13 -31.74
N ILE A 19 -6.96 48.56 -31.05
CA ILE A 19 -5.76 49.20 -30.45
C ILE A 19 -5.94 50.62 -29.88
N MET A 20 -5.76 50.75 -28.56
CA MET A 20 -5.18 51.94 -27.92
C MET A 20 -4.07 51.49 -26.97
N ALA A 21 -2.84 51.92 -27.28
CA ALA A 21 -1.64 51.83 -26.46
C ALA A 21 -1.55 53.10 -25.59
N ILE A 22 -1.05 53.16 -24.36
CA ILE A 22 0.34 53.16 -23.85
C ILE A 22 0.22 53.53 -22.36
N ALA A 23 1.01 52.93 -21.46
CA ALA A 23 1.62 53.65 -20.34
C ALA A 23 2.77 52.83 -19.74
N MET A 24 3.98 53.27 -20.03
CA MET A 24 5.24 52.87 -19.44
C MET A 24 5.35 53.55 -18.06
N ILE A 25 5.48 52.78 -16.98
CA ILE A 25 5.93 53.30 -15.68
C ILE A 25 7.05 52.38 -15.18
N LEU A 26 8.28 52.91 -15.24
CA LEU A 26 9.45 52.40 -14.55
C LEU A 26 9.37 52.82 -13.08
N PHE A 27 9.26 51.85 -12.17
CA PHE A 27 9.62 52.06 -10.78
C PHE A 27 10.84 51.20 -10.45
N LEU A 28 11.97 51.87 -10.20
CA LEU A 28 13.11 51.31 -9.47
C LEU A 28 12.68 51.09 -8.02
N GLY A 29 12.46 49.83 -7.66
CA GLY A 29 12.34 49.39 -6.27
C GLY A 29 13.43 48.37 -5.99
N CYS A 30 14.49 48.79 -5.32
CA CYS A 30 15.49 47.90 -4.75
C CYS A 30 14.88 47.27 -3.49
N SER A 31 14.71 45.95 -3.49
CA SER A 31 14.45 45.18 -2.28
C SER A 31 15.34 43.94 -2.31
N THR A 32 16.21 43.89 -1.32
CA THR A 32 17.13 42.82 -0.93
C THR A 32 16.68 41.41 -1.34
N GLU A 33 17.46 40.76 -2.18
CA GLU A 33 17.38 39.31 -2.42
C GLU A 33 17.84 38.61 -1.13
N SER A 34 16.89 38.11 -0.34
CA SER A 34 17.20 37.03 0.59
C SER A 34 17.53 35.81 -0.27
N THR A 35 18.80 35.43 -0.33
CA THR A 35 19.18 34.10 -0.81
C THR A 35 18.50 33.10 0.11
N ASN A 36 17.35 32.58 -0.32
CA ASN A 36 16.90 31.30 0.17
C ASN A 36 17.95 30.31 -0.33
N GLU A 37 18.96 30.06 0.51
CA GLU A 37 19.52 28.73 0.66
C GLU A 37 18.33 27.82 0.90
N ASP A 38 17.69 27.38 -0.19
CA ASP A 38 16.81 26.24 -0.17
C ASP A 38 17.68 25.15 0.40
N LEU A 39 17.49 24.90 1.70
CA LEU A 39 18.08 23.79 2.40
C LEU A 39 17.83 22.60 1.49
N ASN A 40 18.90 22.13 0.89
CA ASN A 40 19.01 20.84 0.28
C ASN A 40 18.99 19.83 1.44
N LEU A 41 17.87 19.84 2.19
CA LEU A 41 17.24 18.67 2.77
C LEU A 41 17.02 17.78 1.58
N THR A 42 18.12 17.11 1.21
CA THR A 42 18.15 15.90 0.45
C THR A 42 16.99 15.11 0.97
N THR A 43 15.94 15.20 0.17
CA THR A 43 14.76 14.39 0.26
C THR A 43 15.32 12.99 0.07
N SER A 44 15.73 12.36 1.17
CA SER A 44 16.06 10.95 1.27
C SER A 44 14.81 10.08 1.11
N ARG A 45 13.70 10.66 0.62
CA ARG A 45 12.63 9.95 -0.09
C ARG A 45 12.97 9.69 -1.55
N ALA A 46 14.21 9.90 -1.99
CA ALA A 46 14.70 9.25 -3.19
C ALA A 46 14.78 7.72 -2.95
N ASN A 47 13.94 6.98 -3.66
CA ASN A 47 14.00 5.52 -3.89
C ASN A 47 13.56 4.56 -2.77
N ASN A 48 12.26 4.41 -2.50
CA ASN A 48 11.75 3.19 -1.87
C ASN A 48 10.38 2.86 -2.48
N GLY A 49 10.16 1.61 -2.90
CA GLY A 49 8.96 1.22 -3.65
C GLY A 49 7.65 1.29 -2.83
N TYR A 50 6.57 0.73 -3.37
CA TYR A 50 5.23 0.88 -2.79
C TYR A 50 5.14 0.24 -1.39
N GLN A 51 4.73 1.02 -0.37
CA GLN A 51 4.54 0.53 1.00
C GLN A 51 3.06 0.35 1.34
N PHE A 52 2.73 -0.81 1.89
CA PHE A 52 1.42 -1.21 2.40
C PHE A 52 1.52 -1.51 3.88
N ASN A 53 0.48 -1.20 4.65
CA ASN A 53 0.48 -1.37 6.09
C ASN A 53 -0.84 -2.01 6.53
N ALA A 54 -0.78 -3.02 7.38
CA ALA A 54 -1.97 -3.64 7.98
C ALA A 54 -1.93 -3.52 9.50
N SER A 55 -3.02 -3.03 10.11
CA SER A 55 -3.21 -3.13 11.57
C SER A 55 -3.88 -4.48 11.89
N LEU A 56 -3.22 -5.31 12.69
CA LEU A 56 -3.69 -6.65 13.01
C LEU A 56 -4.40 -6.66 14.36
N LYS A 57 -5.62 -7.22 14.39
CA LYS A 57 -6.47 -7.35 15.58
C LYS A 57 -7.29 -8.63 15.53
N GLY A 58 -7.63 -9.20 16.69
CA GLY A 58 -8.54 -10.36 16.75
C GLY A 58 -9.94 -10.05 16.23
N ALA A 59 -10.40 -8.79 16.35
CA ALA A 59 -11.68 -8.35 15.79
C ALA A 59 -11.75 -8.40 14.25
N ASN A 60 -10.59 -8.50 13.59
CA ASN A 60 -10.51 -8.61 12.13
C ASN A 60 -10.54 -10.07 11.65
N GLU A 61 -10.41 -11.06 12.54
CA GLU A 61 -10.56 -12.48 12.21
C GLU A 61 -11.96 -12.79 11.68
N VAL A 62 -12.07 -13.90 10.96
CA VAL A 62 -13.36 -14.39 10.44
C VAL A 62 -13.52 -15.87 10.84
N PRO A 63 -14.35 -16.18 11.86
CA PRO A 63 -15.06 -15.25 12.74
C PRO A 63 -14.13 -14.45 13.68
N ALA A 64 -14.60 -13.32 14.19
CA ALA A 64 -13.83 -12.47 15.10
C ALA A 64 -13.48 -13.20 16.40
N VAL A 65 -12.28 -12.96 16.93
CA VAL A 65 -11.79 -13.55 18.18
C VAL A 65 -11.51 -12.47 19.22
N LEU A 66 -11.75 -12.79 20.49
CA LEU A 66 -11.37 -11.92 21.59
C LEU A 66 -9.89 -12.13 21.91
N SER A 67 -9.06 -11.18 21.49
CA SER A 67 -7.63 -11.16 21.82
C SER A 67 -7.27 -9.83 22.46
N LYS A 68 -6.31 -9.88 23.40
CA LYS A 68 -5.64 -8.68 23.93
C LYS A 68 -4.40 -8.31 23.10
N GLY A 69 -4.02 -9.15 22.14
CA GLY A 69 -2.90 -8.93 21.25
C GLY A 69 -3.21 -7.89 20.19
N ALA A 70 -2.16 -7.28 19.67
CA ALA A 70 -2.23 -6.37 18.53
C ALA A 70 -0.99 -6.58 17.65
N GLY A 71 -1.10 -6.20 16.39
CA GLY A 71 0.05 -6.22 15.49
C GLY A 71 0.02 -5.14 14.42
N GLN A 72 1.16 -4.98 13.76
CA GLN A 72 1.34 -4.13 12.60
C GLN A 72 2.22 -4.87 11.59
N ALA A 73 1.72 -5.03 10.37
CA ALA A 73 2.56 -5.44 9.25
C ALA A 73 2.93 -4.21 8.42
N ILE A 74 4.18 -4.16 7.99
CA ILE A 74 4.72 -3.18 7.05
C ILE A 74 5.29 -3.97 5.88
N VAL A 75 4.76 -3.76 4.68
CA VAL A 75 5.11 -4.50 3.48
C VAL A 75 5.58 -3.51 2.42
N ARG A 76 6.72 -3.76 1.80
CA ARG A 76 7.32 -2.89 0.78
C ARG A 76 7.65 -3.70 -0.46
N ILE A 77 7.09 -3.30 -1.58
CA ILE A 77 7.39 -3.89 -2.90
C ILE A 77 8.59 -3.15 -3.47
N LYS A 78 9.68 -3.84 -3.82
CA LYS A 78 10.83 -3.19 -4.45
C LYS A 78 10.44 -2.63 -5.82
N LYS A 79 11.07 -1.55 -6.26
CA LYS A 79 10.74 -0.87 -7.52
C LYS A 79 10.90 -1.76 -8.77
N SER A 80 11.81 -2.74 -8.71
CA SER A 80 12.00 -3.75 -9.77
C SER A 80 10.99 -4.90 -9.71
N GLU A 81 10.14 -4.95 -8.69
CA GLU A 81 9.08 -5.97 -8.52
C GLU A 81 9.60 -7.42 -8.40
N ASP A 82 10.88 -7.57 -8.11
CA ASP A 82 11.56 -8.87 -7.93
C ASP A 82 11.64 -9.34 -6.47
N GLU A 83 11.24 -8.49 -5.52
CA GLU A 83 11.15 -8.86 -4.11
C GLU A 83 10.12 -8.02 -3.33
N ILE A 84 9.57 -8.62 -2.27
CA ILE A 84 8.75 -7.95 -1.26
C ILE A 84 9.49 -8.00 0.08
N ARG A 85 9.70 -6.86 0.73
CA ARG A 85 10.25 -6.77 2.09
C ARG A 85 9.13 -6.63 3.09
N TYR A 86 9.15 -7.39 4.17
CA TYR A 86 8.14 -7.28 5.23
C TYR A 86 8.77 -7.12 6.61
N LYS A 87 8.00 -6.48 7.50
CA LYS A 87 8.24 -6.42 8.93
C LYS A 87 6.91 -6.62 9.65
N LEU A 88 6.87 -7.60 10.54
CA LEU A 88 5.72 -7.94 11.36
C LEU A 88 6.06 -7.65 12.82
N ILE A 89 5.27 -6.77 13.42
CA ILE A 89 5.41 -6.33 14.81
C ILE A 89 4.18 -6.81 15.56
N THR A 90 4.36 -7.38 16.74
CA THR A 90 3.26 -7.79 17.63
C THR A 90 3.43 -7.21 19.01
N ALA A 91 2.34 -7.14 19.76
CA ALA A 91 2.32 -6.76 21.15
C ALA A 91 1.29 -7.62 21.89
N ASN A 92 1.63 -7.99 23.12
CA ASN A 92 0.75 -8.71 24.04
C ASN A 92 0.13 -10.00 23.46
N ILE A 93 0.94 -10.77 22.73
CA ILE A 93 0.56 -12.07 22.14
C ILE A 93 1.48 -13.16 22.67
N GLU A 94 0.98 -14.36 22.93
CA GLU A 94 1.74 -15.47 23.52
C GLU A 94 1.76 -16.65 22.56
N ASP A 95 2.81 -17.48 22.64
CA ASP A 95 2.88 -18.79 21.96
C ASP A 95 2.56 -18.74 20.47
N VAL A 96 3.14 -17.78 19.76
CA VAL A 96 3.01 -17.67 18.31
C VAL A 96 3.61 -18.92 17.65
N LEU A 97 2.78 -19.57 16.85
CA LEU A 97 3.15 -20.75 16.06
C LEU A 97 3.63 -20.32 14.68
N PHE A 98 2.81 -19.55 13.96
CA PHE A 98 3.07 -19.19 12.57
C PHE A 98 2.51 -17.79 12.26
N ALA A 99 3.07 -17.16 11.23
CA ALA A 99 2.42 -16.01 10.59
C ALA A 99 2.52 -16.13 9.07
N HIS A 100 1.46 -15.70 8.38
CA HIS A 100 1.30 -15.93 6.94
C HIS A 100 0.77 -14.69 6.21
N PHE A 101 1.06 -14.62 4.92
CA PHE A 101 0.16 -13.99 3.97
C PHE A 101 -0.88 -15.01 3.51
N HIS A 102 -2.15 -14.60 3.56
CA HIS A 102 -3.27 -15.30 2.98
C HIS A 102 -3.91 -14.48 1.88
N MET A 103 -4.54 -15.14 0.91
CA MET A 103 -5.22 -14.48 -0.21
C MET A 103 -6.74 -14.62 -0.14
N ALA A 104 -7.41 -13.54 0.24
CA ALA A 104 -8.87 -13.34 0.13
C ALA A 104 -9.20 -11.85 0.31
N PRO A 105 -10.35 -11.38 -0.20
CA PRO A 105 -10.84 -10.06 0.14
C PRO A 105 -11.17 -9.96 1.64
N ALA A 106 -11.24 -8.72 2.14
CA ALA A 106 -11.63 -8.46 3.53
C ALA A 106 -12.97 -9.12 3.87
N GLY A 107 -13.05 -9.75 5.05
CA GLY A 107 -14.25 -10.46 5.51
C GLY A 107 -14.40 -11.91 5.03
N SER A 108 -13.45 -12.43 4.25
CA SER A 108 -13.43 -13.84 3.82
C SER A 108 -12.12 -14.54 4.21
N ASN A 109 -12.15 -15.86 4.39
CA ASN A 109 -10.94 -16.65 4.64
C ASN A 109 -10.31 -17.11 3.32
N GLY A 110 -8.97 -17.11 3.29
CA GLY A 110 -8.17 -17.48 2.13
C GLY A 110 -7.10 -18.51 2.45
N GLY A 111 -6.54 -19.14 1.42
CA GLY A 111 -5.39 -20.01 1.56
C GLY A 111 -4.09 -19.22 1.82
N VAL A 112 -3.11 -19.89 2.41
CA VAL A 112 -1.74 -19.34 2.58
C VAL A 112 -1.08 -19.18 1.21
N VAL A 113 -0.41 -18.04 1.01
CA VAL A 113 0.40 -17.76 -0.19
C VAL A 113 1.84 -17.39 0.12
N ALA A 114 2.19 -17.10 1.38
CA ALA A 114 3.58 -17.00 1.84
C ALA A 114 3.66 -17.20 3.36
N THR A 115 4.74 -17.82 3.84
CA THR A 115 5.04 -17.93 5.27
C THR A 115 5.97 -16.78 5.69
N LEU A 116 5.58 -16.04 6.72
CA LEU A 116 6.34 -14.93 7.29
C LEU A 116 7.08 -15.31 8.56
N TYR A 117 6.52 -16.26 9.31
CA TYR A 117 7.08 -16.73 10.56
C TYR A 117 6.67 -18.18 10.76
N PHE A 118 7.61 -18.99 11.24
CA PHE A 118 7.38 -20.35 11.65
C PHE A 118 8.22 -20.63 12.89
N ASN A 119 7.57 -21.05 13.97
CA ASN A 119 8.24 -21.51 15.18
C ASN A 119 8.48 -23.02 15.06
N ASP A 120 9.73 -23.40 14.81
CA ASP A 120 10.16 -24.79 14.65
C ASP A 120 10.33 -25.53 15.98
N ASN A 121 10.28 -24.82 17.11
CA ASN A 121 10.31 -25.40 18.44
C ASN A 121 9.36 -24.65 19.39
N PRO A 122 8.04 -24.88 19.26
CA PRO A 122 7.05 -24.19 20.09
C PRO A 122 7.20 -24.64 21.54
N GLN A 123 7.71 -23.73 22.38
CA GLN A 123 7.69 -23.84 23.83
C GLN A 123 6.81 -22.73 24.38
N PRO A 124 6.04 -22.98 25.46
CA PRO A 124 5.31 -21.92 26.14
C PRO A 124 6.21 -20.74 26.48
N SER A 125 5.75 -19.54 26.17
CA SER A 125 6.49 -18.29 26.19
C SER A 125 5.58 -17.16 26.64
N GLY A 126 6.14 -16.21 27.40
CA GLY A 126 5.41 -15.01 27.80
C GLY A 126 5.13 -14.08 26.62
N PRO A 127 4.43 -12.96 26.85
CA PRO A 127 4.00 -12.07 25.77
C PRO A 127 5.15 -11.58 24.88
N ALA A 128 5.05 -11.85 23.59
CA ALA A 128 5.90 -11.29 22.54
C ALA A 128 5.51 -9.83 22.27
N ASN A 129 6.48 -8.95 22.43
CA ASN A 129 6.36 -7.52 22.17
C ASN A 129 7.54 -7.06 21.30
N GLY A 130 7.25 -6.39 20.19
CA GLY A 130 8.25 -5.92 19.24
C GLY A 130 8.21 -6.64 17.91
N VAL A 131 9.36 -6.71 17.23
CA VAL A 131 9.46 -7.37 15.92
C VAL A 131 9.35 -8.88 16.10
N LEU A 132 8.27 -9.47 15.59
CA LEU A 132 8.09 -10.92 15.54
C LEU A 132 8.89 -11.52 14.38
N ALA A 133 8.83 -10.89 13.21
CA ALA A 133 9.53 -11.35 12.02
C ALA A 133 9.84 -10.20 11.06
N GLU A 134 10.93 -10.33 10.32
CA GLU A 134 11.24 -9.50 9.16
C GLU A 134 11.95 -10.34 8.11
N GLY A 135 11.74 -10.03 6.83
CA GLY A 135 12.29 -10.84 5.76
C GLY A 135 12.04 -10.29 4.37
N VAL A 136 12.48 -11.08 3.40
CA VAL A 136 12.30 -10.86 1.97
C VAL A 136 11.53 -12.04 1.40
N ILE A 137 10.52 -11.77 0.60
CA ILE A 137 9.76 -12.75 -0.18
C ILE A 137 10.19 -12.57 -1.64
N THR A 138 10.63 -13.65 -2.24
CA THR A 138 10.91 -13.81 -3.66
C THR A 138 9.96 -14.87 -4.24
N ALA A 139 10.05 -15.14 -5.55
CA ALA A 139 9.22 -16.15 -6.20
C ALA A 139 9.29 -17.53 -5.53
N SER A 140 10.45 -17.95 -4.99
CA SER A 140 10.59 -19.26 -4.32
C SER A 140 9.85 -19.35 -2.99
N ASP A 141 9.53 -18.22 -2.37
CA ASP A 141 8.82 -18.16 -1.09
C ASP A 141 7.29 -18.11 -1.28
N VAL A 142 6.83 -17.82 -2.51
CA VAL A 142 5.41 -17.81 -2.84
C VAL A 142 4.91 -19.24 -2.98
N SER A 143 3.79 -19.51 -2.32
CA SER A 143 3.22 -20.84 -2.14
C SER A 143 1.72 -20.85 -2.42
N GLY A 144 1.09 -22.02 -2.26
CA GLY A 144 -0.35 -22.17 -2.43
C GLY A 144 -0.81 -21.88 -3.86
N ALA A 145 -1.91 -21.14 -3.99
CA ALA A 145 -2.51 -20.83 -5.29
C ALA A 145 -1.63 -19.96 -6.20
N LEU A 146 -0.61 -19.29 -5.63
CA LEU A 146 0.31 -18.41 -6.34
C LEU A 146 1.74 -18.98 -6.42
N ALA A 147 1.92 -20.29 -6.20
CA ALA A 147 3.25 -20.88 -6.04
C ALA A 147 4.21 -20.52 -7.19
N GLY A 148 5.36 -19.90 -6.87
CA GLY A 148 6.34 -19.44 -7.85
C GLY A 148 5.99 -18.14 -8.59
N ASP A 149 4.81 -17.55 -8.37
CA ASP A 149 4.30 -16.38 -9.08
C ASP A 149 4.29 -15.14 -8.17
N LEU A 150 5.44 -14.46 -8.10
CA LEU A 150 5.61 -13.24 -7.32
C LEU A 150 4.81 -12.06 -7.88
N ASP A 151 4.67 -11.98 -9.20
CA ASP A 151 3.97 -10.88 -9.87
C ASP A 151 2.48 -10.89 -9.48
N SER A 152 1.85 -12.07 -9.50
CA SER A 152 0.47 -12.24 -9.03
C SER A 152 0.31 -11.93 -7.54
N LEU A 153 1.30 -12.24 -6.69
CA LEU A 153 1.27 -11.87 -5.28
C LEU A 153 1.35 -10.34 -5.10
N ILE A 154 2.24 -9.67 -5.85
CA ILE A 154 2.37 -8.22 -5.87
C ILE A 154 1.06 -7.55 -6.29
N ASP A 155 0.41 -8.07 -7.33
CA ASP A 155 -0.89 -7.56 -7.80
C ASP A 155 -1.99 -7.83 -6.77
N ALA A 156 -2.00 -9.00 -6.11
CA ALA A 156 -2.94 -9.28 -5.04
C ALA A 156 -2.76 -8.31 -3.85
N ILE A 157 -1.52 -7.93 -3.49
CA ILE A 157 -1.27 -6.91 -2.45
C ILE A 157 -1.85 -5.56 -2.89
N ARG A 158 -1.56 -5.12 -4.12
CA ARG A 158 -2.05 -3.84 -4.65
C ARG A 158 -3.57 -3.73 -4.69
N ASN A 159 -4.25 -4.85 -4.94
CA ASN A 159 -5.70 -4.93 -5.00
C ASN A 159 -6.36 -5.21 -3.64
N GLY A 160 -5.60 -5.21 -2.54
CA GLY A 160 -6.13 -5.46 -1.20
C GLY A 160 -6.68 -6.86 -1.01
N MET A 161 -6.12 -7.85 -1.74
CA MET A 161 -6.52 -9.26 -1.68
C MET A 161 -5.64 -10.08 -0.75
N ILE A 162 -4.62 -9.48 -0.14
CA ILE A 162 -3.75 -10.14 0.84
C ILE A 162 -4.07 -9.64 2.25
N TYR A 163 -4.14 -10.57 3.19
CA TYR A 163 -4.13 -10.27 4.61
C TYR A 163 -2.99 -10.99 5.32
N VAL A 164 -2.46 -10.35 6.36
CA VAL A 164 -1.50 -10.95 7.28
C VAL A 164 -2.27 -11.59 8.42
N ASN A 165 -1.91 -12.82 8.76
CA ASN A 165 -2.49 -13.56 9.87
C ASN A 165 -1.41 -14.09 10.80
N VAL A 166 -1.64 -14.04 12.11
CA VAL A 166 -0.76 -14.60 13.15
C VAL A 166 -1.53 -15.64 13.93
N HIS A 167 -0.96 -16.83 14.08
CA HIS A 167 -1.55 -17.98 14.74
C HIS A 167 -0.81 -18.27 16.03
N THR A 168 -1.54 -18.58 17.09
CA THR A 168 -0.98 -18.96 18.39
C THR A 168 -1.46 -20.34 18.81
N ALA A 169 -0.86 -20.90 19.85
CA ALA A 169 -1.33 -22.15 20.44
C ALA A 169 -2.77 -22.03 20.98
N ALA A 170 -3.15 -20.85 21.50
CA ALA A 170 -4.49 -20.59 22.02
C ALA A 170 -5.54 -20.39 20.91
N VAL A 171 -5.15 -19.78 19.78
CA VAL A 171 -6.04 -19.57 18.62
C VAL A 171 -5.38 -20.05 17.33
N PRO A 172 -5.29 -21.37 17.09
CA PRO A 172 -4.56 -21.92 15.94
C PRO A 172 -5.17 -21.53 14.59
N SER A 173 -6.46 -21.22 14.54
CA SER A 173 -7.13 -20.74 13.32
C SER A 173 -6.71 -19.32 12.91
N GLY A 174 -6.11 -18.55 13.80
CA GLY A 174 -5.74 -17.14 13.61
C GLY A 174 -6.14 -16.32 14.83
N GLU A 175 -5.17 -15.70 15.49
CA GLU A 175 -5.40 -14.79 16.63
C GLU A 175 -5.46 -13.32 16.19
N LEU A 176 -4.62 -12.92 15.24
CA LEU A 176 -4.56 -11.55 14.74
C LEU A 176 -4.57 -11.50 13.21
N ARG A 177 -5.46 -10.68 12.63
CA ARG A 177 -5.59 -10.48 11.18
C ARG A 177 -5.56 -9.00 10.80
N GLY A 178 -4.96 -8.69 9.66
CA GLY A 178 -5.01 -7.36 9.07
C GLY A 178 -4.89 -7.41 7.54
N GLN A 179 -5.78 -6.73 6.84
CA GLN A 179 -5.75 -6.61 5.37
C GLN A 179 -4.68 -5.59 4.95
N LEU A 180 -3.93 -5.90 3.89
CA LEU A 180 -2.96 -4.99 3.25
C LEU A 180 -3.62 -4.05 2.25
#